data_AF-K1SQL8-F1
#
_entry.id   AF-K1SQL8-F1
#
_cell.length_a   1.000
_cell.length_b   1.000
_cell.length_c   1.000
_cell.angle_alpha   90.00
_cell.angle_beta   90.00
_cell.angle_gamma   90.00
#
_symmetry.space_group_name_H-M   'P 1'
#
loop_
_entity.id
_entity.type
_entity.pdbx_description
1 polymer ?
#
loop_
_entity_poly.entity_id
_entity_poly.type
_entity_poly.pdbx_seq_one_letter_code
_entity_poly.pdbx_strand_id
1 'polypeptide(L)'
;GPMVVEQERLVFKYPEYLDSRSQDLQPPLIIDVGQFYVFRTDRFAVNKKLMVGNILPLIVSELEVQDIDNLTDWKIAEMKYRLMTEEK
;
A
#
# COMPACT_ATOMS: atom_id res chain seq x y z
N GLY A 1 -8.17 -5.54 5.76
CA GLY A 1 -7.91 -6.99 5.80
C GLY A 1 -6.68 -7.26 4.94
N PRO A 2 -5.94 -8.33 5.21
CA PRO A 2 -4.77 -8.70 4.43
C PRO A 2 -5.09 -8.85 2.94
N MET A 3 -4.20 -8.32 2.08
CA MET A 3 -4.39 -8.33 0.62
C MET A 3 -3.24 -9.05 -0.05
N VAL A 4 -3.53 -9.72 -1.17
CA VAL A 4 -2.53 -10.37 -2.02
C VAL A 4 -2.76 -9.99 -3.48
N VAL A 5 -1.72 -10.16 -4.31
CA VAL A 5 -1.83 -10.02 -5.77
C VAL A 5 -2.00 -11.40 -6.40
N GLU A 6 -3.09 -11.58 -7.14
CA GLU A 6 -3.33 -12.76 -7.95
C GLU A 6 -3.70 -12.32 -9.36
N GLN A 7 -3.00 -12.88 -10.36
CA GLN A 7 -3.19 -12.49 -11.77
C GLN A 7 -3.15 -10.96 -11.95
N GLU A 8 -2.18 -10.30 -11.30
CA GLU A 8 -1.99 -8.84 -11.30
C GLU A 8 -3.13 -8.03 -10.64
N ARG A 9 -4.10 -8.68 -10.00
CA ARG A 9 -5.22 -8.02 -9.32
C ARG A 9 -5.13 -8.14 -7.82
N LEU A 10 -5.57 -7.11 -7.11
CA LEU A 10 -5.64 -7.10 -5.65
C LEU A 10 -6.84 -7.93 -5.20
N VAL A 11 -6.59 -8.89 -4.31
CA VAL A 11 -7.62 -9.76 -3.73
C VAL A 11 -7.55 -9.66 -2.20
N PHE A 12 -8.71 -9.42 -1.58
CA PHE A 12 -8.86 -9.50 -0.13
C PHE A 12 -8.94 -10.97 0.27
N LYS A 13 -7.98 -11.46 1.05
CA LYS A 13 -7.96 -12.83 1.55
C LYS A 13 -7.81 -12.85 3.06
N TYR A 14 -7.82 -14.05 3.64
CA TYR A 14 -7.14 -14.33 4.90
C TYR A 14 -7.68 -13.64 6.17
N PRO A 15 -9.00 -13.67 6.43
CA PRO A 15 -9.56 -13.17 7.71
C PRO A 15 -8.97 -13.88 8.94
N GLU A 16 -8.50 -15.12 8.80
CA GLU A 16 -7.87 -15.90 9.87
C GLU A 16 -6.49 -15.37 10.29
N TYR A 17 -5.88 -14.52 9.48
CA TYR A 17 -4.56 -13.93 9.75
C TYR A 17 -4.64 -12.49 10.27
N LEU A 18 -5.81 -12.05 10.73
CA LEU A 18 -6.01 -10.71 11.31
C LEU A 18 -5.09 -10.43 12.50
N ASP A 19 -4.77 -11.45 13.30
CA ASP A 19 -3.88 -11.33 14.48
C ASP A 19 -2.42 -11.75 14.18
N SER A 20 -2.11 -12.12 12.94
CA SER A 20 -0.77 -12.55 12.54
C SER A 20 0.09 -11.35 12.14
N ARG A 21 1.40 -11.37 12.47
CA ARG A 21 2.32 -10.35 11.98
C ARG A 21 2.57 -10.58 10.49
N SER A 22 2.55 -9.50 9.71
CA SER A 22 2.74 -9.56 8.26
C SER A 22 4.08 -10.20 7.84
N GLN A 23 5.11 -10.05 8.68
CA GLN A 23 6.45 -10.63 8.49
C GLN A 23 6.48 -12.16 8.57
N ASP A 24 5.51 -12.77 9.27
CA ASP A 24 5.43 -14.21 9.48
C ASP A 24 4.60 -14.92 8.38
N LEU A 25 4.03 -14.16 7.44
CA LEU A 25 3.10 -14.66 6.45
C LEU A 25 3.75 -14.86 5.08
N GLN A 26 3.39 -15.96 4.42
CA GLN A 26 3.82 -16.31 3.07
C GLN A 26 2.57 -16.59 2.22
N PRO A 27 2.37 -15.91 1.07
CA PRO A 27 3.19 -14.82 0.51
C PRO A 27 3.05 -13.51 1.32
N PRO A 28 3.97 -12.54 1.12
CA PRO A 28 3.92 -11.25 1.80
C PRO A 28 2.58 -10.55 1.57
N LEU A 29 2.00 -10.04 2.64
CA LEU A 29 0.77 -9.25 2.56
C LEU A 29 1.05 -7.86 1.99
N ILE A 30 0.18 -7.42 1.10
CA ILE A 30 0.15 -6.06 0.59
C ILE A 30 -0.74 -5.23 1.50
N ILE A 31 -0.27 -4.04 1.84
CA ILE A 31 -0.97 -3.06 2.65
C ILE A 31 -1.17 -1.81 1.79
N ASP A 32 -2.34 -1.20 1.90
CA ASP A 32 -2.59 0.10 1.28
C ASP A 32 -1.85 1.18 2.06
N VAL A 33 -1.02 1.94 1.35
CA VAL A 33 -0.15 2.97 1.92
C VAL A 33 -0.66 4.39 1.67
N GLY A 34 -1.86 4.56 1.11
CA GLY A 34 -2.52 5.87 1.07
C GLY A 34 -1.99 6.87 0.03
N GLN A 35 -0.96 6.52 -0.75
CA GLN A 35 -0.23 7.49 -1.57
C GLN A 35 -0.98 7.93 -2.84
N PHE A 36 -1.45 6.97 -3.65
CA PHE A 36 -2.12 7.26 -4.91
C PHE A 36 -3.37 6.41 -5.08
N TYR A 37 -4.46 7.06 -5.47
CA TYR A 37 -5.69 6.39 -5.89
C TYR A 37 -6.15 6.94 -7.24
N VAL A 38 -6.24 6.05 -8.23
CA VAL A 38 -6.64 6.41 -9.60
C VAL A 38 -7.92 5.67 -9.95
N PHE A 39 -8.97 6.41 -10.30
CA PHE A 39 -10.28 5.87 -10.61
C PHE A 39 -10.82 6.38 -11.94
N ARG A 40 -11.69 5.59 -12.57
CA ARG A 40 -12.61 6.10 -13.58
C ARG A 40 -13.72 6.89 -12.87
N THR A 41 -13.93 8.13 -13.29
CA THR A 41 -14.83 9.08 -12.62
C THR A 41 -16.29 8.62 -12.60
N ASP A 42 -16.77 8.04 -13.71
CA ASP A 42 -18.10 7.46 -13.86
C ASP A 42 -18.36 6.33 -12.84
N ARG A 43 -17.39 5.43 -12.66
CA ARG A 43 -17.48 4.31 -11.72
C ARG A 43 -17.35 4.78 -10.28
N PHE A 44 -16.49 5.75 -10.01
CA PHE A 44 -16.34 6.30 -8.66
C PHE A 44 -17.60 7.03 -8.19
N ALA A 45 -18.27 7.79 -9.08
CA ALA A 45 -19.51 8.50 -8.75
C ALA A 45 -20.64 7.56 -8.27
N VAL A 46 -20.69 6.34 -8.80
CA VAL A 46 -21.66 5.30 -8.41
C VAL A 46 -21.21 4.59 -7.13
N ASN A 47 -19.96 4.10 -7.11
CA ASN A 47 -19.51 3.20 -6.06
C ASN A 47 -19.13 3.92 -4.76
N LYS A 48 -18.61 5.15 -4.86
CA LYS A 48 -18.18 6.02 -3.73
C LYS A 48 -17.30 5.33 -2.69
N LYS A 49 -16.50 4.35 -3.12
CA LYS A 49 -15.59 3.56 -2.28
C LYS A 49 -14.24 3.46 -2.96
N LEU A 50 -13.17 3.54 -2.16
CA LEU A 50 -11.79 3.44 -2.64
C LEU A 50 -11.43 1.98 -2.97
N MET A 51 -11.82 1.06 -2.11
CA MET A 51 -11.47 -0.36 -2.19
C MET A 51 -12.66 -1.20 -2.66
N VAL A 52 -12.97 -1.12 -3.96
CA VAL A 52 -14.09 -1.89 -4.53
C VAL A 52 -13.85 -2.28 -5.98
N GLY A 53 -14.26 -3.50 -6.33
CA GLY A 53 -14.24 -4.00 -7.70
C GLY A 53 -12.86 -4.54 -8.11
N ASN A 54 -12.52 -4.33 -9.37
CA ASN A 54 -11.29 -4.85 -9.97
C ASN A 54 -10.14 -3.84 -9.81
N ILE A 55 -9.26 -4.07 -8.84
CA ILE A 55 -8.18 -3.15 -8.46
C ILE A 55 -6.86 -3.66 -9.03
N LEU A 56 -6.14 -2.77 -9.71
CA LEU A 56 -4.75 -2.96 -10.11
C LEU A 56 -3.87 -2.24 -9.07
N PRO A 57 -3.07 -2.96 -8.26
CA PRO A 57 -2.21 -2.32 -7.28
C PRO A 57 -0.95 -1.75 -7.94
N LEU A 58 -0.50 -0.61 -7.45
CA LEU A 58 0.84 -0.09 -7.71
C LEU A 58 1.74 -0.53 -6.56
N ILE A 59 2.69 -1.41 -6.85
CA ILE A 59 3.66 -1.88 -5.85
C ILE A 59 4.80 -0.88 -5.78
N VAL A 60 5.09 -0.40 -4.57
CA VAL A 60 6.13 0.59 -4.29
C VAL A 60 7.07 0.05 -3.22
N SER A 61 8.31 0.52 -3.21
CA SER A 61 9.26 0.15 -2.16
C SER A 61 8.87 0.78 -0.82
N GLU A 62 9.10 0.09 0.29
CA GLU A 62 8.93 0.68 1.64
C GLU A 62 9.81 1.92 1.86
N LEU A 63 10.91 2.05 1.11
CA LEU A 63 11.77 3.24 1.13
C LEU A 63 11.12 4.46 0.49
N GLU A 64 10.17 4.25 -0.43
CA GLU A 64 9.47 5.31 -1.16
C GLU A 64 8.16 5.72 -0.46
N VAL A 65 7.81 5.04 0.64
CA VAL A 65 6.57 5.25 1.39
C VAL A 65 6.90 5.85 2.76
N GLN A 66 6.31 7.01 3.07
CA GLN A 66 6.33 7.59 4.42
C GLN A 66 5.19 8.60 4.56
N ASP A 67 4.22 8.32 5.42
CA ASP A 67 3.25 9.34 5.86
C ASP A 67 3.96 10.36 6.77
N ILE A 68 3.58 11.63 6.64
CA ILE A 68 4.18 12.74 7.38
C ILE A 68 3.07 13.46 8.14
N ASP A 69 2.88 13.07 9.40
CA ASP A 69 1.93 13.71 10.30
C ASP A 69 2.63 14.71 11.24
N ASN A 70 3.93 14.50 11.49
CA ASN A 70 4.73 15.32 12.39
C ASN A 70 6.19 15.49 11.95
N LEU A 71 6.96 16.27 12.72
CA LEU A 71 8.37 16.57 12.42
C LEU A 71 9.30 15.36 12.53
N THR A 72 8.97 14.36 13.34
CA THR A 72 9.74 13.10 13.41
C THR A 72 9.58 12.31 12.12
N ASP A 73 8.35 12.24 11.59
CA ASP A 73 8.09 11.56 10.32
C ASP A 73 8.82 12.23 9.17
N TRP A 74 8.88 13.58 9.17
CA TRP A 74 9.68 14.34 8.21
C TRP A 74 11.16 13.91 8.24
N LYS A 75 11.75 13.81 9.43
CA LYS A 75 13.15 13.38 9.57
C LYS A 75 13.36 11.95 9.04
N ILE A 76 12.40 11.06 9.25
CA ILE A 76 12.44 9.69 8.71
C ILE A 76 12.36 9.72 7.18
N ALA A 77 11.46 10.53 6.60
CA ALA A 77 11.37 10.71 5.16
C ALA A 77 12.69 11.24 4.57
N GLU A 78 13.32 12.22 5.22
CA GLU A 78 14.63 12.74 4.82
C GLU A 78 15.76 11.70 4.90
N MET A 79 15.71 10.81 5.90
CA MET A 79 16.66 9.70 6.00
C MET A 79 16.47 8.70 4.86
N LYS A 80 15.22 8.29 4.59
CA LYS A 80 14.88 7.41 3.46
C LYS A 80 15.31 8.03 2.13
N TYR A 81 15.06 9.31 1.94
CA TYR A 81 15.45 10.03 0.72
C TYR A 81 16.97 10.04 0.51
N ARG A 82 17.75 10.33 1.56
CA ARG A 82 19.22 10.30 1.47
C ARG A 82 19.75 8.93 1.06
N LEU A 83 19.24 7.87 1.67
CA LEU A 83 19.58 6.49 1.29
C LEU A 83 19.30 6.24 -0.21
N MET A 84 18.12 6.62 -0.70
CA MET A 84 17.76 6.47 -2.11
C MET A 84 18.64 7.28 -3.08
N THR A 85 19.22 8.40 -2.63
CA THR A 85 20.12 9.22 -3.45
C THR A 85 21.56 8.76 -3.42
N GLU A 86 22.00 8.10 -2.34
CA GLU A 86 23.35 7.56 -2.20
C GLU A 86 23.53 6.25 -2.98
N GLU A 87 22.44 5.51 -3.21
CA GLU A 87 22.41 4.28 -4.03
C GLU A 87 22.32 4.53 -5.55
N LYS A 88 22.25 5.80 -5.99
CA LYS A 88 22.21 6.19 -7.43
C LYS A 88 23.56 6.63 -7.95
#